data_AF-X1RP18-F1
#
_entry.id   AF-X1RP18-F1
#
_cell.length_a   1.000
_cell.length_b   1.000
_cell.length_c   1.000
_cell.angle_alpha   90.00
_cell.angle_beta   90.00
_cell.angle_gamma   90.00
#
_symmetry.space_group_name_H-M   'P 1'
#
loop_
_entity.id
_entity.type
_entity.pdbx_description
1 polymer ?
#
loop_
_entity_poly.entity_id
_entity_poly.type
_entity_poly.pdbx_seq_one_letter_code
_entity_poly.pdbx_strand_id
1 'polypeptide(L)'
;SAKGILVCGTGIGMCMGANKVFSIRAALCHNTYTARYAKQHNNANVLCLGARVISEKVGLECVETWLKGDFLGKKYARRMDYLDIIEEHSFQRKK
;
A
#
# COMPACT_ATOMS: atom_id res chain seq x y z
N SER A 1 5.51 7.53 -11.73
CA SER A 1 5.52 6.85 -10.41
C SER A 1 5.26 5.38 -10.65
N ALA A 2 6.20 4.49 -10.32
CA ALA A 2 6.02 3.05 -10.48
C ALA A 2 4.96 2.54 -9.49
N LYS A 3 4.10 1.63 -9.94
CA LYS A 3 3.01 1.01 -9.17
C LYS A 3 3.25 -0.50 -9.13
N GLY A 4 3.08 -1.11 -7.96
CA GLY A 4 3.20 -2.56 -7.77
C GLY A 4 1.90 -3.20 -7.28
N ILE A 5 1.65 -4.44 -7.69
CA ILE A 5 0.56 -5.27 -7.16
C ILE A 5 1.18 -6.61 -6.75
N LEU A 6 0.94 -7.02 -5.50
CA LEU A 6 1.47 -8.26 -4.93
C LEU A 6 0.32 -9.14 -4.43
N VAL A 7 0.39 -10.43 -4.73
CA VAL A 7 -0.64 -11.39 -4.33
C VAL A 7 0.04 -12.60 -3.69
N CYS A 8 -0.46 -13.03 -2.53
CA CYS A 8 -0.15 -14.33 -1.97
C CYS A 8 -1.38 -14.90 -1.25
N GLY A 9 -1.25 -16.01 -0.53
CA GLY A 9 -2.39 -16.64 0.16
C GLY A 9 -3.20 -15.67 1.03
N THR A 10 -2.56 -14.93 1.94
CA THR A 10 -3.24 -13.94 2.80
C THR A 10 -2.91 -12.49 2.45
N GLY A 11 -1.88 -12.25 1.64
CA GLY A 11 -1.33 -10.92 1.36
C GLY A 11 -0.45 -10.33 2.47
N ILE A 12 -0.47 -10.91 3.68
CA ILE A 12 0.24 -10.39 4.87
C ILE A 12 1.77 -10.44 4.66
N GLY A 13 2.30 -11.61 4.29
CA GLY A 13 3.74 -11.78 4.10
C GLY A 13 4.34 -10.86 3.02
N MET A 14 3.63 -10.73 1.89
CA MET A 14 4.02 -9.81 0.82
C MET A 14 4.02 -8.36 1.30
N CYS A 15 2.98 -7.94 2.02
CA CYS A 15 2.86 -6.59 2.55
C CYS A 15 3.98 -6.28 3.57
N MET A 16 4.24 -7.19 4.51
CA MET A 16 5.31 -7.03 5.50
C MET A 16 6.69 -6.95 4.84
N GLY A 17 6.97 -7.83 3.87
CA GLY A 17 8.25 -7.86 3.16
C GLY A 17 8.46 -6.61 2.29
N ALA A 18 7.44 -6.21 1.52
CA ALA A 18 7.50 -5.04 0.66
C ALA A 18 7.78 -3.74 1.45
N ASN A 19 7.14 -3.56 2.61
CA ASN A 19 7.36 -2.41 3.49
C ASN A 19 8.75 -2.39 4.18
N LYS A 20 9.64 -3.36 3.91
CA LYS A 20 11.05 -3.34 4.33
C LYS A 20 11.99 -2.79 3.25
N VAL A 21 11.46 -2.36 2.11
CA VAL A 21 12.22 -1.74 1.02
C VAL A 21 12.01 -0.25 1.05
N PHE A 22 13.09 0.52 0.89
CA PHE A 22 13.06 1.97 0.93
C PHE A 22 12.11 2.54 -0.13
N SER A 23 11.35 3.56 0.25
CA SER A 23 10.30 4.23 -0.50
C SER A 23 9.06 3.39 -0.83
N ILE A 24 8.91 2.19 -0.27
CA ILE A 24 7.71 1.36 -0.47
C ILE A 24 6.69 1.61 0.62
N ARG A 25 5.47 1.90 0.19
CA ARG A 25 4.25 1.96 1.01
C ARG A 25 3.26 0.95 0.46
N ALA A 26 3.37 -0.28 0.95
CA ALA A 26 2.49 -1.38 0.60
C ALA A 26 1.28 -1.44 1.52
N ALA A 27 0.08 -1.57 0.94
CA ALA A 27 -1.17 -1.66 1.67
C ALA A 27 -1.90 -2.98 1.36
N LEU A 28 -2.13 -3.78 2.40
CA LEU A 28 -3.00 -4.96 2.31
C LEU A 28 -4.46 -4.53 2.32
N CYS A 29 -5.19 -4.87 1.27
CA CYS A 29 -6.59 -4.47 1.10
C CYS A 29 -7.49 -5.70 0.95
N HIS A 30 -8.72 -5.58 1.44
CA HIS A 30 -9.72 -6.66 1.43
C HIS A 30 -11.05 -6.24 0.80
N ASN A 31 -11.19 -4.97 0.40
CA ASN A 31 -12.38 -4.41 -0.23
C ASN A 31 -12.05 -3.05 -0.87
N THR A 32 -12.99 -2.52 -1.66
CA THR A 32 -12.84 -1.23 -2.36
C THR A 32 -12.64 -0.05 -1.40
N TYR A 33 -13.21 -0.10 -0.18
CA TYR A 33 -13.00 0.93 0.85
C TYR A 33 -11.52 1.03 1.24
N THR A 34 -10.91 -0.10 1.61
CA THR A 34 -9.49 -0.15 1.99
C THR A 34 -8.57 0.19 0.80
N ALA A 35 -8.87 -0.30 -0.40
CA ALA A 35 -8.13 0.02 -1.61
C ALA A 35 -8.17 1.51 -1.97
N ARG A 36 -9.35 2.15 -1.85
CA ARG A 36 -9.53 3.59 -2.07
C ARG A 36 -8.66 4.40 -1.13
N TYR A 37 -8.71 4.11 0.18
CA TYR A 37 -7.98 4.89 1.16
C TYR A 37 -6.50 4.57 1.24
N ALA A 38 -6.09 3.36 0.87
CA ALA A 38 -4.69 3.06 0.60
C ALA A 38 -4.09 4.07 -0.38
N LYS A 39 -4.80 4.38 -1.47
CA LYS A 39 -4.33 5.38 -2.43
C LYS A 39 -4.57 6.82 -1.96
N GLN A 40 -5.80 7.16 -1.59
CA GLN A 40 -6.22 8.53 -1.32
C GLN A 40 -5.57 9.14 -0.07
N HIS A 41 -5.39 8.34 0.99
CA HIS A 41 -4.90 8.84 2.28
C HIS A 41 -3.45 8.46 2.54
N ASN A 42 -3.00 7.30 2.04
CA ASN A 42 -1.68 6.77 2.37
C ASN A 42 -0.70 6.80 1.20
N ASN A 43 -1.12 7.34 0.05
CA ASN A 43 -0.36 7.36 -1.20
C ASN A 43 0.38 6.03 -1.45
N ALA A 44 -0.30 4.91 -1.19
CA ALA A 44 0.27 3.58 -1.34
C ALA A 44 0.69 3.40 -2.79
N ASN A 45 1.94 3.00 -3.00
CA ASN A 45 2.52 2.70 -4.31
C ASN A 45 2.56 1.19 -4.59
N VAL A 46 2.25 0.37 -3.59
CA VAL A 46 2.06 -1.07 -3.74
C VAL A 46 0.71 -1.49 -3.14
N LEU A 47 -0.08 -2.24 -3.90
CA LEU A 47 -1.29 -2.91 -3.43
C LEU A 47 -0.99 -4.37 -3.12
N CYS A 48 -1.39 -4.85 -1.94
CA CYS A 48 -1.28 -6.26 -1.55
C CYS A 48 -2.66 -6.88 -1.41
N LEU A 49 -2.85 -8.10 -1.93
CA LEU A 49 -4.12 -8.83 -1.88
C LEU A 49 -3.91 -10.27 -1.40
N GLY A 50 -4.93 -10.84 -0.76
CA GLY A 50 -4.94 -12.21 -0.25
C GLY A 50 -5.83 -13.14 -1.09
N ALA A 51 -5.23 -14.00 -1.92
CA ALA A 51 -5.94 -14.91 -2.82
C ALA A 51 -6.85 -15.94 -2.12
N ARG A 52 -6.59 -16.25 -0.84
CA ARG A 52 -7.44 -17.13 -0.01
C ARG A 52 -8.39 -16.36 0.91
N VAL A 53 -8.39 -15.02 0.84
CA VAL A 53 -9.13 -14.14 1.76
C VAL A 53 -10.27 -13.42 1.05
N ILE A 54 -10.06 -13.01 -0.20
CA ILE A 54 -11.05 -12.32 -1.01
C ILE A 54 -11.31 -13.08 -2.31
N SER A 55 -12.51 -12.93 -2.87
CA SER A 55 -12.82 -13.46 -4.19
C SER A 55 -12.08 -12.70 -5.29
N GLU A 56 -11.90 -13.34 -6.45
CA GLU A 56 -11.29 -12.73 -7.62
C GLU A 56 -11.99 -11.41 -8.01
N LYS A 57 -13.33 -11.40 -8.01
CA LYS A 57 -14.12 -10.20 -8.29
C LYS A 57 -13.77 -9.05 -7.34
N VAL A 58 -13.73 -9.30 -6.03
CA VAL A 58 -13.35 -8.28 -5.04
C VAL A 58 -11.90 -7.83 -5.25
N GLY A 59 -11.01 -8.76 -5.60
CA GLY A 59 -9.62 -8.45 -5.94
C GLY A 59 -9.51 -7.48 -7.12
N LEU A 60 -10.22 -7.75 -8.21
CA LEU A 60 -10.26 -6.88 -9.40
C LEU A 60 -10.85 -5.50 -9.08
N GLU A 61 -11.95 -5.44 -8.31
CA GLU A 61 -12.55 -4.17 -7.86
C GLU A 61 -11.58 -3.35 -6.99
N CYS A 62 -10.78 -4.01 -6.14
CA CYS A 62 -9.72 -3.35 -5.35
C CYS A 62 -8.63 -2.79 -6.26
N VAL A 63 -8.15 -3.58 -7.23
CA VAL A 63 -7.13 -3.15 -8.20
C VAL A 63 -7.61 -1.93 -8.97
N GLU A 64 -8.82 -1.98 -9.52
CA GLU A 64 -9.41 -0.88 -10.28
C GLU A 64 -9.56 0.38 -9.41
N THR A 65 -10.11 0.23 -8.21
CA THR A 65 -10.30 1.34 -7.27
C THR A 65 -8.98 2.01 -6.89
N TRP A 66 -7.94 1.21 -6.64
CA TRP A 66 -6.61 1.72 -6.29
C TRP A 66 -5.90 2.39 -7.48
N LEU A 67 -5.98 1.80 -8.68
CA LEU A 67 -5.35 2.33 -9.88
C LEU A 67 -5.94 3.67 -10.31
N LYS A 68 -7.27 3.83 -10.18
CA LYS A 68 -8.02 5.05 -10.49
C LYS A 68 -7.95 6.13 -9.41
N GLY A 69 -7.49 5.77 -8.20
CA GLY A 69 -7.41 6.71 -7.09
C GLY A 69 -6.23 7.68 -7.23
N ASP A 70 -6.46 8.92 -6.80
CA ASP A 70 -5.40 9.92 -6.61
C ASP A 70 -5.15 10.19 -5.14
N PHE A 71 -3.90 10.51 -4.79
CA PHE A 71 -3.57 10.94 -3.45
C PHE A 71 -4.17 12.33 -3.19
N LEU A 72 -4.92 12.48 -2.10
CA LEU A 72 -5.67 13.71 -1.82
C LEU A 72 -4.84 14.80 -1.13
N GLY A 73 -3.62 14.48 -0.69
CA GLY A 73 -2.73 15.45 -0.04
C GLY A 73 -3.33 16.10 1.21
N LYS A 74 -3.05 17.39 1.41
CA LYS A 74 -3.56 18.21 2.53
C LYS A 74 -3.27 17.57 3.88
N LYS A 75 -4.30 17.31 4.70
CA LYS A 75 -4.18 16.69 6.03
C LYS A 75 -3.52 15.31 6.03
N TYR A 76 -3.43 14.65 4.87
CA TYR A 76 -2.78 13.36 4.71
C TYR A 76 -1.28 13.47 4.43
N ALA A 77 -0.80 14.61 3.92
CA ALA A 77 0.62 14.84 3.65
C ALA A 77 1.46 14.71 4.93
N ARG A 78 0.97 15.27 6.05
CA ARG A 78 1.63 15.16 7.36
C ARG A 78 1.86 13.71 7.81
N ARG A 79 0.97 12.77 7.43
CA ARG A 79 1.17 11.34 7.75
C ARG A 79 2.29 10.74 6.90
N MET A 80 2.42 11.19 5.65
CA MET A 80 3.49 10.74 4.77
C MET A 80 4.83 11.25 5.29
N ASP A 81 4.91 12.50 5.73
CA ASP A 81 6.13 13.06 6.33
C ASP A 81 6.59 12.21 7.53
N TYR A 82 5.67 11.78 8.40
CA TYR A 82 6.02 10.88 9.51
C TYR A 82 6.50 9.50 9.05
N LEU A 83 5.91 8.93 7.99
CA LEU A 83 6.38 7.67 7.43
C LEU A 83 7.76 7.81 6.81
N ASP A 84 8.02 8.90 6.10
CA ASP A 84 9.31 9.20 5.47
C ASP A 84 10.40 9.37 6.56
N ILE A 85 10.08 10.06 7.67
CA ILE A 85 10.97 10.15 8.84
C ILE A 85 11.28 8.77 9.44
N ILE A 86 10.27 7.92 9.63
CA ILE A 86 10.48 6.56 10.18
C ILE A 86 11.35 5.73 9.23
N GLU A 87 11.09 5.85 7.93
CA GLU A 87 11.84 5.17 6.88
C GLU A 87 13.31 5.60 6.91
N GLU A 88 13.59 6.91 6.85
CA GLU A 88 14.95 7.43 6.93
C GLU A 88 15.70 6.89 8.16
N HIS A 89 15.13 6.98 9.36
CA HIS A 89 15.77 6.44 10.57
C HIS A 89 16.01 4.93 10.49
N SER A 90 15.10 4.17 9.88
CA SER A 90 15.21 2.71 9.77
C SER A 90 16.30 2.25 8.79
N PHE A 91 16.62 3.07 7.78
CA PHE A 91 17.63 2.76 6.77
C PHE A 91 18.98 3.44 7.01
N GLN A 92 19.04 4.59 7.70
CA GLN A 92 20.32 5.20 8.13
C GLN A 92 21.10 4.29 9.08
N ARG A 93 20.42 3.51 9.93
CA ARG A 93 21.07 2.54 10.85
C ARG A 93 21.68 1.32 10.15
N LYS A 94 21.50 1.18 8.84
CA LYS A 94 21.99 0.04 8.04
C LYS A 94 23.16 0.39 7.12
N LYS A 95 23.55 1.67 7.07
CA LYS A 95 24.82 2.10 6.47
C LYS A 95 25.87 2.19 7.57
#